data_AF-A0A849R5J6-F1
#
_entry.id   AF-A0A849R5J6-F1
#
_cell.length_a   1.000
_cell.length_b   1.000
_cell.length_c   1.000
_cell.angle_alpha   90.00
_cell.angle_beta   90.00
_cell.angle_gamma   90.00
#
_symmetry.space_group_name_H-M   'P 1'
#
loop_
_entity.id
_entity.type
_entity.pdbx_description
1 polymer ?
#
loop_
_entity_poly.entity_id
_entity_poly.type
_entity_poly.pdbx_seq_one_letter_code
_entity_poly.pdbx_strand_id
1 'polypeptide(L)'
;MLMGSFEQVQPNTNGYSKHDAHHSGTDQTSDRADIDAIKHEMELEKNEIKALEEHVVAQREERAKNDEKWFNKINVRGYTQLRYNQPLSGDRVAEKGEVPELRSPGDGGIKNNSSFSFRRVRLVFSGDVNDYVSLYLQPDFASSVDSSIDNGNFAQLRDAYADLAFDKKHEYRIRAGQSKVPFGWENLQSSQNRLALDRNDALNSAVPSERDLGLFAYWSPEHVQKLWKDLSKKGLKTSGDYGILGLGIYNGQGINRNETNDDLYVVAHSSYLCATTYKSSLVSLRLIPCPL
;
A
#
# COMPACT_ATOMS: atom_id res chain seq x y z
N MET A 1 36.19 11.79 13.38
CA MET A 1 35.28 11.23 14.41
C MET A 1 35.64 9.75 14.52
N LEU A 2 35.91 9.30 15.74
CA LEU A 2 36.68 8.11 16.12
C LEU A 2 36.29 6.82 15.35
N MET A 3 37.28 6.19 14.71
CA MET A 3 37.27 4.75 14.45
C MET A 3 37.97 4.06 15.64
N GLY A 4 37.22 3.20 16.34
CA GLY A 4 37.73 2.42 17.46
C GLY A 4 38.77 1.39 17.01
N SER A 5 39.86 1.33 17.77
CA SER A 5 40.93 0.36 17.61
C SER A 5 40.46 -1.04 18.02
N PHE A 6 40.69 -2.04 17.17
CA PHE A 6 40.59 -3.45 17.53
C PHE A 6 41.83 -3.86 18.34
N GLU A 7 41.59 -4.42 19.53
CA GLU A 7 42.63 -4.99 20.39
C GLU A 7 42.92 -6.43 19.97
N GLN A 8 44.16 -6.72 19.57
CA GLN A 8 44.62 -8.07 19.26
C GLN A 8 44.90 -8.81 20.58
N VAL A 9 44.12 -9.86 20.85
CA VAL A 9 44.36 -10.78 21.96
C VAL A 9 45.59 -11.63 21.63
N GLN A 10 46.68 -11.46 22.38
CA GLN A 10 47.85 -12.33 22.29
C GLN A 10 47.56 -13.70 22.91
N PRO A 11 48.11 -14.80 22.36
CA PRO A 11 47.94 -16.12 22.95
C PRO A 11 48.67 -16.20 24.30
N ASN A 12 47.93 -16.61 25.33
CA ASN A 12 48.43 -16.78 26.69
C ASN A 12 49.38 -17.99 26.76
N THR A 13 50.68 -17.74 26.84
CA THR A 13 51.70 -18.78 27.09
C THR A 13 51.90 -18.93 28.59
N ASN A 14 51.06 -19.75 29.24
CA ASN A 14 51.28 -20.16 30.62
C ASN A 14 51.65 -21.66 30.69
N GLY A 15 52.94 -21.89 30.96
CA GLY A 15 53.46 -22.97 31.81
C GLY A 15 53.09 -24.42 31.51
N TYR A 16 53.92 -25.11 30.73
CA TYR A 16 54.06 -26.56 30.85
C TYR A 16 54.84 -26.89 32.13
N SER A 17 54.15 -27.30 33.19
CA SER A 17 54.75 -28.00 34.33
C SER A 17 54.80 -29.49 34.00
N LYS A 18 56.00 -30.07 33.96
CA LYS A 18 56.22 -31.52 33.93
C LYS A 18 55.69 -32.09 35.24
N HIS A 19 54.56 -32.79 35.18
CA HIS A 19 54.14 -33.66 36.26
C HIS A 19 54.67 -35.07 36.01
N ASP A 20 55.41 -35.55 36.99
CA ASP A 20 56.08 -36.83 37.04
C ASP A 20 55.09 -38.00 36.89
N ALA A 21 55.47 -38.96 36.05
CA ALA A 21 54.74 -40.19 35.83
C ALA A 21 54.96 -41.14 37.02
N HIS A 22 53.95 -41.28 37.88
CA HIS A 22 53.81 -42.43 38.78
C HIS A 22 52.38 -42.56 39.33
N HIS A 23 51.43 -43.10 38.55
CA HIS A 23 50.35 -43.98 39.06
C HIS A 23 49.55 -44.68 37.95
N SER A 24 49.25 -45.96 38.19
CA SER A 24 48.15 -46.81 37.66
C SER A 24 47.85 -46.88 36.15
N GLY A 25 48.25 -48.00 35.53
CA GLY A 25 47.79 -48.46 34.21
C GLY A 25 46.33 -48.98 34.16
N THR A 26 45.45 -48.47 35.01
CA THR A 26 43.99 -48.77 35.00
C THR A 26 43.14 -47.57 34.57
N ASP A 27 43.71 -46.37 34.50
CA ASP A 27 43.00 -45.10 34.20
C ASP A 27 42.89 -44.80 32.69
N GLN A 28 43.86 -45.24 31.88
CA GLN A 28 43.85 -44.95 30.43
C GLN A 28 42.76 -45.71 29.65
N THR A 29 42.21 -46.78 30.24
CA THR A 29 41.10 -47.55 29.67
C THR A 29 39.74 -46.93 29.96
N SER A 30 39.56 -46.29 31.12
CA SER A 30 38.34 -45.52 31.44
C SER A 30 38.28 -44.24 30.62
N ASP A 31 39.38 -43.49 30.52
CA ASP A 31 39.44 -42.25 29.73
C ASP A 31 39.11 -42.48 28.25
N ARG A 32 39.55 -43.63 27.68
CA ARG A 32 39.20 -44.00 26.30
C ARG A 32 37.73 -44.37 26.13
N ALA A 33 37.16 -45.08 27.09
CA ALA A 33 35.74 -45.42 27.07
C ALA A 33 34.86 -44.17 27.18
N ASP A 34 35.25 -43.21 28.01
CA ASP A 34 34.57 -41.92 28.16
C ASP A 34 34.68 -41.07 26.89
N ILE A 35 35.86 -41.03 26.26
CA ILE A 35 36.06 -40.35 24.97
C ILE A 35 35.20 -40.98 23.87
N ASP A 36 35.09 -42.31 23.82
CA ASP A 36 34.29 -42.99 22.81
C ASP A 36 32.78 -42.83 23.05
N ALA A 37 32.34 -42.74 24.31
CA ALA A 37 30.98 -42.37 24.67
C ALA A 37 30.64 -40.93 24.23
N ILE A 38 31.54 -39.97 24.48
CA ILE A 38 31.39 -38.58 24.05
C ILE A 38 31.35 -38.48 22.51
N LYS A 39 32.16 -39.25 21.78
CA LYS A 39 32.10 -39.29 20.31
C LYS A 39 30.76 -39.81 19.80
N HIS A 40 30.24 -40.86 20.43
CA HIS A 40 28.95 -41.44 20.06
C HIS A 40 27.79 -40.46 20.34
N GLU A 41 27.84 -39.74 21.46
CA GLU A 41 26.89 -38.67 21.78
C GLU A 41 26.98 -37.52 20.76
N MET A 42 28.20 -37.07 20.41
CA MET A 42 28.40 -36.07 19.36
C MET A 42 27.90 -36.53 17.98
N GLU A 43 27.99 -37.81 17.64
CA GLU A 43 27.43 -38.34 16.39
C GLU A 43 25.90 -38.36 16.41
N LEU A 44 25.29 -38.72 17.55
CA LEU A 44 23.86 -38.62 17.77
C LEU A 44 23.37 -37.17 17.63
N GLU A 45 23.99 -36.23 18.32
CA GLU A 45 23.66 -34.80 18.23
C GLU A 45 23.84 -34.26 16.81
N LYS A 46 24.90 -34.66 16.08
CA LYS A 46 25.08 -34.28 14.68
C LYS A 46 23.97 -34.81 13.78
N ASN A 47 23.53 -36.04 14.00
CA ASN A 47 22.42 -36.63 13.25
C ASN A 47 21.10 -35.92 13.55
N GLU A 48 20.87 -35.54 14.81
CA GLU A 48 19.69 -34.75 15.23
C GLU A 48 19.70 -33.34 14.61
N ILE A 49 20.84 -32.65 14.64
CA ILE A 49 21.00 -31.33 14.01
C ILE A 49 20.73 -31.43 12.51
N LYS A 50 21.27 -32.46 11.84
CA LYS A 50 21.05 -32.67 10.41
C LYS A 50 19.56 -32.92 10.10
N ALA A 51 18.88 -33.74 10.91
CA ALA A 51 17.44 -33.99 10.74
C ALA A 51 16.60 -32.71 10.97
N LEU A 52 16.98 -31.87 11.94
CA LEU A 52 16.35 -30.58 12.19
C LEU A 52 16.58 -29.61 11.03
N GLU A 53 17.78 -29.54 10.48
CA GLU A 53 18.10 -28.73 9.30
C GLU A 53 17.27 -29.15 8.08
N GLU A 54 17.20 -30.46 7.80
CA GLU A 54 16.36 -31.00 6.72
C GLU A 54 14.88 -30.64 6.91
N HIS A 55 14.36 -30.73 8.13
CA HIS A 55 12.99 -30.33 8.44
C HIS A 55 12.76 -28.82 8.26
N VAL A 56 13.71 -27.97 8.66
CA VAL A 56 13.64 -26.51 8.46
C VAL A 56 13.68 -26.17 6.97
N VAL A 57 14.52 -26.84 6.19
CA VAL A 57 14.59 -26.66 4.73
C VAL A 57 13.27 -27.08 4.08
N ALA A 58 12.73 -28.25 4.43
CA ALA A 58 11.45 -28.72 3.92
C ALA A 58 10.31 -27.74 4.27
N GLN A 59 10.25 -27.24 5.51
CA GLN A 59 9.27 -26.22 5.90
C GLN A 59 9.44 -24.90 5.13
N ARG A 60 10.68 -24.48 4.84
CA ARG A 60 10.94 -23.29 4.02
C ARG A 60 10.48 -23.48 2.58
N GLU A 61 10.73 -24.65 1.99
CA GLU A 61 10.28 -24.98 0.64
C GLU A 61 8.76 -25.08 0.55
N GLU A 62 8.10 -25.70 1.54
CA GLU A 62 6.64 -25.75 1.60
C GLU A 62 6.04 -24.36 1.76
N ARG A 63 6.63 -23.50 2.60
CA ARG A 63 6.22 -22.09 2.73
C ARG A 63 6.42 -21.34 1.41
N ALA A 64 7.57 -21.52 0.74
CA ALA A 64 7.83 -20.90 -0.56
C ALA A 64 6.82 -21.34 -1.63
N LYS A 65 6.54 -22.65 -1.73
CA LYS A 65 5.49 -23.19 -2.62
C LYS A 65 4.10 -22.69 -2.25
N ASN A 66 3.83 -22.46 -0.97
CA ASN A 66 2.58 -21.87 -0.54
C ASN A 66 2.52 -20.40 -0.97
N ASP A 67 3.57 -19.62 -0.76
CA ASP A 67 3.67 -18.21 -1.15
C ASP A 67 3.55 -17.98 -2.68
N GLU A 68 3.89 -18.98 -3.49
CA GLU A 68 3.67 -18.96 -4.94
C GLU A 68 2.18 -18.92 -5.32
N LYS A 69 1.29 -19.44 -4.46
CA LYS A 69 -0.15 -19.49 -4.75
C LYS A 69 -0.71 -18.07 -4.81
N TRP A 70 -1.46 -17.79 -5.88
CA TRP A 70 -1.97 -16.46 -6.19
C TRP A 70 -2.77 -15.80 -5.04
N PHE A 71 -3.51 -16.59 -4.26
CA PHE A 71 -4.31 -16.06 -3.16
C PHE A 71 -3.45 -15.53 -2.00
N ASN A 72 -2.21 -16.01 -1.83
CA ASN A 72 -1.27 -15.49 -0.84
C ASN A 72 -0.64 -14.16 -1.28
N LYS A 73 -0.78 -13.80 -2.55
CA LYS A 73 -0.36 -12.50 -3.12
C LYS A 73 -1.45 -11.43 -2.98
N ILE A 74 -2.65 -11.79 -2.54
CA ILE A 74 -3.76 -10.85 -2.29
C ILE A 74 -3.58 -10.18 -0.94
N ASN A 75 -3.42 -8.86 -0.96
CA ASN A 75 -3.33 -8.04 0.23
C ASN A 75 -4.72 -7.51 0.61
N VAL A 76 -5.00 -7.52 1.90
CA VAL A 76 -6.19 -6.89 2.47
C VAL A 76 -5.77 -5.68 3.29
N ARG A 77 -6.31 -4.52 2.94
CA ARG A 77 -6.13 -3.28 3.70
C ARG A 77 -7.48 -2.60 3.90
N GLY A 78 -7.59 -1.76 4.91
CA GLY A 78 -8.82 -1.03 5.17
C GLY A 78 -8.55 0.31 5.83
N TYR A 79 -9.55 1.19 5.78
CA TYR A 79 -9.53 2.43 6.52
C TYR A 79 -10.95 2.92 6.79
N THR A 80 -11.11 3.62 7.90
CA THR A 80 -12.36 4.22 8.33
C THR A 80 -12.15 5.71 8.54
N GLN A 81 -13.10 6.51 8.11
CA GLN A 81 -13.13 7.96 8.34
C GLN A 81 -14.44 8.32 9.04
N LEU A 82 -14.33 8.63 10.32
CA LEU A 82 -15.41 9.21 11.13
C LEU A 82 -15.38 10.73 10.97
N ARG A 83 -16.54 11.34 10.85
CA ARG A 83 -16.72 12.79 10.83
C ARG A 83 -17.68 13.22 11.92
N TYR A 84 -17.39 14.38 12.49
CA TYR A 84 -18.31 15.14 13.31
C TYR A 84 -18.56 16.46 12.60
N ASN A 85 -19.81 16.69 12.20
CA ASN A 85 -20.24 17.91 11.54
C ASN A 85 -21.11 18.70 12.52
N GLN A 86 -20.64 19.89 12.91
CA GLN A 86 -21.41 20.86 13.68
C GLN A 86 -21.19 22.23 13.05
N PRO A 87 -22.15 22.75 12.27
CA PRO A 87 -22.00 24.08 11.69
C PRO A 87 -22.02 25.14 12.80
N LEU A 88 -21.12 26.13 12.68
CA LEU A 88 -21.08 27.28 13.59
C LEU A 88 -22.06 28.39 13.15
N SER A 89 -22.42 28.44 11.86
CA SER A 89 -23.42 29.35 11.25
C SER A 89 -23.80 28.84 9.84
N GLY A 90 -24.90 29.34 9.25
CA GLY A 90 -25.35 29.04 7.88
C GLY A 90 -26.69 28.29 7.79
N ASP A 91 -27.34 28.37 6.63
CA ASP A 91 -28.70 27.88 6.42
C ASP A 91 -28.73 26.36 6.21
N ARG A 92 -29.43 25.67 7.14
CA ARG A 92 -29.46 24.19 7.24
C ARG A 92 -30.71 23.56 6.62
N VAL A 93 -31.58 24.39 6.07
CA VAL A 93 -32.81 24.01 5.38
C VAL A 93 -32.91 24.92 4.17
N ALA A 94 -33.17 24.35 3.00
CA ALA A 94 -33.49 25.16 1.84
C ALA A 94 -34.86 25.79 2.09
N GLU A 95 -34.91 27.09 2.36
CA GLU A 95 -36.17 27.81 2.37
C GLU A 95 -36.68 27.89 0.94
N LYS A 96 -37.94 27.50 0.76
CA LYS A 96 -38.52 27.15 -0.55
C LYS A 96 -38.44 28.34 -1.51
N GLY A 97 -37.39 28.37 -2.34
CA GLY A 97 -37.19 29.34 -3.42
C GLY A 97 -36.36 30.59 -3.06
N GLU A 98 -35.90 30.74 -1.82
CA GLU A 98 -35.23 31.97 -1.38
C GLU A 98 -33.78 31.76 -0.96
N VAL A 99 -33.48 30.66 -0.25
CA VAL A 99 -32.14 30.39 0.26
C VAL A 99 -31.73 28.94 0.04
N PRO A 100 -30.68 28.65 -0.77
CA PRO A 100 -30.17 27.31 -0.90
C PRO A 100 -29.49 26.86 0.40
N GLU A 101 -29.77 25.64 0.84
CA GLU A 101 -29.05 25.04 1.96
C GLU A 101 -27.58 24.78 1.62
N LEU A 102 -26.73 24.84 2.64
CA LEU A 102 -25.34 24.40 2.51
C LEU A 102 -25.29 22.87 2.36
N ARG A 103 -24.98 22.41 1.15
CA ARG A 103 -24.77 21.00 0.82
C ARG A 103 -23.48 20.79 0.03
N SER A 104 -22.85 19.65 0.23
CA SER A 104 -21.83 19.14 -0.69
C SER A 104 -22.37 17.89 -1.38
N PRO A 105 -22.33 17.79 -2.73
CA PRO A 105 -22.71 16.58 -3.46
C PRO A 105 -21.93 15.34 -2.99
N GLY A 106 -20.71 15.56 -2.48
CA GLY A 106 -19.83 14.49 -2.01
C GLY A 106 -20.00 14.12 -0.54
N ASP A 107 -20.65 14.95 0.29
CA ASP A 107 -20.83 14.72 1.73
C ASP A 107 -22.27 14.97 2.18
N GLY A 108 -23.07 13.89 2.20
CA GLY A 108 -24.44 13.91 2.74
C GLY A 108 -24.51 14.12 4.25
N GLY A 109 -23.37 14.17 4.95
CA GLY A 109 -23.28 14.53 6.36
C GLY A 109 -23.34 16.04 6.60
N ILE A 110 -23.25 16.87 5.56
CA ILE A 110 -23.42 18.34 5.64
C ILE A 110 -24.91 18.65 5.48
N LYS A 111 -25.67 18.46 6.57
CA LYS A 111 -27.10 18.77 6.65
C LYS A 111 -27.55 18.96 8.10
N ASN A 112 -28.80 19.35 8.29
CA ASN A 112 -29.43 19.35 9.60
C ASN A 112 -29.48 17.94 10.21
N ASN A 113 -29.39 17.86 11.54
CA ASN A 113 -29.48 16.61 12.30
C ASN A 113 -28.46 15.54 11.90
N SER A 114 -27.29 15.97 11.40
CA SER A 114 -26.16 15.11 11.08
C SER A 114 -24.98 15.53 11.94
N SER A 115 -24.74 14.81 13.03
CA SER A 115 -23.62 15.05 13.93
C SER A 115 -22.47 14.11 13.59
N PHE A 116 -22.52 12.87 14.08
CA PHE A 116 -21.53 11.86 13.73
C PHE A 116 -21.96 11.10 12.48
N SER A 117 -21.03 10.93 11.55
CA SER A 117 -21.23 10.12 10.36
C SER A 117 -19.95 9.40 9.97
N PHE A 118 -20.10 8.20 9.42
CA PHE A 118 -19.01 7.58 8.68
C PHE A 118 -18.97 8.18 7.29
N ARG A 119 -17.85 8.81 6.93
CA ARG A 119 -17.64 9.32 5.58
C ARG A 119 -17.23 8.20 4.61
N ARG A 120 -16.44 7.24 5.11
CA ARG A 120 -15.87 6.09 4.38
C ARG A 120 -15.61 4.96 5.36
N VAL A 121 -16.02 3.75 5.01
CA VAL A 121 -15.64 2.51 5.68
C VAL A 121 -15.27 1.55 4.57
N ARG A 122 -13.99 1.52 4.19
CA ARG A 122 -13.55 0.79 3.00
C ARG A 122 -12.60 -0.33 3.34
N LEU A 123 -12.88 -1.47 2.74
CA LEU A 123 -11.95 -2.59 2.63
C LEU A 123 -11.42 -2.62 1.20
N VAL A 124 -10.17 -3.01 1.05
CA VAL A 124 -9.50 -3.12 -0.24
C VAL A 124 -8.81 -4.47 -0.30
N PHE A 125 -9.19 -5.23 -1.30
CA PHE A 125 -8.55 -6.48 -1.68
C PHE A 125 -7.80 -6.22 -2.97
N SER A 126 -6.48 -6.39 -2.95
CA SER A 126 -5.67 -6.13 -4.14
C SER A 126 -4.43 -7.00 -4.19
N GLY A 127 -4.08 -7.48 -5.37
CA GLY A 127 -2.85 -8.23 -5.57
C GLY A 127 -2.74 -8.81 -6.97
N ASP A 128 -1.57 -9.36 -7.25
CA ASP A 128 -1.25 -9.95 -8.55
C ASP A 128 -1.65 -11.42 -8.53
N VAL A 129 -2.56 -11.79 -9.43
CA VAL A 129 -2.97 -13.19 -9.62
C VAL A 129 -1.84 -13.94 -10.32
N ASN A 130 -1.23 -13.30 -11.32
CA ASN A 130 -0.05 -13.78 -12.03
C ASN A 130 0.78 -12.59 -12.55
N ASP A 131 1.85 -12.84 -13.30
CA ASP A 131 2.75 -11.82 -13.85
C ASP A 131 2.06 -10.77 -14.75
N TYR A 132 0.84 -11.03 -15.25
CA TYR A 132 0.13 -10.18 -16.23
C TYR A 132 -1.24 -9.71 -15.76
N VAL A 133 -1.77 -10.22 -14.65
CA VAL A 133 -3.13 -9.94 -14.19
C VAL A 133 -3.09 -9.55 -12.72
N SER A 134 -3.54 -8.33 -12.43
CA SER A 134 -3.73 -7.82 -11.09
C SER A 134 -5.21 -7.53 -10.84
N LEU A 135 -5.69 -7.80 -9.63
CA LEU A 135 -7.07 -7.54 -9.23
C LEU A 135 -7.13 -6.43 -8.18
N TYR A 136 -8.20 -5.65 -8.22
CA TYR A 136 -8.50 -4.64 -7.21
C TYR A 136 -10.01 -4.57 -6.94
N LEU A 137 -10.40 -4.74 -5.68
CA LEU A 137 -11.78 -4.68 -5.22
C LEU A 137 -11.86 -3.79 -3.97
N GLN A 138 -12.77 -2.80 -4.00
CA GLN A 138 -13.00 -1.87 -2.89
C GLN A 138 -14.50 -1.67 -2.64
N PRO A 139 -15.12 -2.43 -1.72
CA PRO A 139 -16.42 -2.07 -1.16
C PRO A 139 -16.32 -0.89 -0.17
N ASP A 140 -17.37 -0.09 -0.09
CA ASP A 140 -17.57 0.97 0.91
C ASP A 140 -18.89 0.78 1.63
N PHE A 141 -18.83 0.64 2.96
CA PHE A 141 -19.99 0.37 3.83
C PHE A 141 -20.60 1.64 4.42
N ALA A 142 -19.97 2.81 4.21
CA ALA A 142 -20.47 4.09 4.70
C ALA A 142 -21.48 4.76 3.74
N SER A 143 -21.85 4.07 2.65
CA SER A 143 -22.76 4.63 1.65
C SER A 143 -24.21 4.36 2.02
N SER A 144 -25.08 5.34 1.79
CA SER A 144 -26.53 5.21 1.84
C SER A 144 -27.10 5.10 0.43
N VAL A 145 -28.19 4.37 0.26
CA VAL A 145 -28.96 4.35 -0.98
C VAL A 145 -30.05 5.42 -0.89
N ASP A 146 -30.22 6.23 -1.93
CA ASP A 146 -31.16 7.37 -1.98
C ASP A 146 -32.63 6.98 -1.69
N SER A 147 -32.97 5.69 -1.77
CA SER A 147 -34.35 5.19 -1.72
C SER A 147 -34.79 4.58 -0.37
N SER A 148 -33.94 4.58 0.66
CA SER A 148 -34.29 3.97 1.95
C SER A 148 -33.98 4.93 3.10
N ILE A 149 -35.00 5.69 3.49
CA ILE A 149 -34.97 6.65 4.61
C ILE A 149 -34.62 5.97 5.95
N ASP A 150 -34.83 4.66 6.09
CA ASP A 150 -34.66 3.92 7.37
C ASP A 150 -33.64 2.78 7.36
N ASN A 151 -32.97 2.48 6.23
CA ASN A 151 -31.94 1.44 6.17
C ASN A 151 -30.56 2.06 5.97
N GLY A 152 -29.73 2.08 7.02
CA GLY A 152 -28.35 2.53 6.96
C GLY A 152 -27.36 1.41 6.57
N ASN A 153 -26.19 1.80 6.07
CA ASN A 153 -25.01 0.96 5.82
C ASN A 153 -25.17 -0.08 4.69
N PHE A 154 -25.23 0.37 3.44
CA PHE A 154 -25.13 -0.50 2.28
C PHE A 154 -23.67 -0.67 1.84
N ALA A 155 -23.35 -1.86 1.35
CA ALA A 155 -22.10 -2.08 0.64
C ALA A 155 -22.21 -1.52 -0.78
N GLN A 156 -21.60 -0.36 -1.01
CA GLN A 156 -21.45 0.19 -2.36
C GLN A 156 -20.12 -0.28 -2.95
N LEU A 157 -20.14 -0.79 -4.18
CA LEU A 157 -18.92 -1.09 -4.91
C LEU A 157 -18.28 0.23 -5.37
N ARG A 158 -17.06 0.53 -4.89
CA ARG A 158 -16.32 1.73 -5.29
C ARG A 158 -15.43 1.45 -6.48
N ASP A 159 -14.54 0.49 -6.34
CA ASP A 159 -13.64 0.06 -7.40
C ASP A 159 -13.73 -1.47 -7.52
N ALA A 160 -13.81 -1.98 -8.75
CA ALA A 160 -13.79 -3.40 -9.08
C ALA A 160 -13.24 -3.56 -10.48
N TYR A 161 -11.95 -3.83 -10.59
CA TYR A 161 -11.28 -3.92 -11.87
C TYR A 161 -10.15 -4.94 -11.86
N ALA A 162 -9.76 -5.36 -13.06
CA ALA A 162 -8.54 -6.09 -13.32
C ALA A 162 -7.60 -5.23 -14.19
N ASP A 163 -6.32 -5.17 -13.83
CA ASP A 163 -5.28 -4.64 -14.70
C ASP A 163 -4.67 -5.82 -15.49
N LEU A 164 -4.77 -5.74 -16.80
CA LEU A 164 -4.21 -6.69 -17.76
C LEU A 164 -2.95 -6.07 -18.37
N ALA A 165 -1.78 -6.52 -17.92
CA ALA A 165 -0.50 -6.06 -18.41
C ALA A 165 -0.05 -6.85 -19.64
N PHE A 166 0.58 -6.17 -20.60
CA PHE A 166 1.16 -6.81 -21.80
C PHE A 166 2.60 -7.27 -21.57
N ASP A 167 3.24 -6.77 -20.52
CA ASP A 167 4.62 -7.04 -20.17
C ASP A 167 4.73 -7.32 -18.66
N LYS A 168 5.74 -8.09 -18.27
CA LYS A 168 5.96 -8.46 -16.86
C LYS A 168 6.29 -7.26 -15.95
N LYS A 169 6.66 -6.11 -16.52
CA LYS A 169 6.94 -4.88 -15.76
C LYS A 169 5.71 -3.98 -15.65
N HIS A 170 4.58 -4.37 -16.26
CA HIS A 170 3.31 -3.65 -16.25
C HIS A 170 3.43 -2.23 -16.82
N GLU A 171 4.35 -2.03 -17.77
CA GLU A 171 4.53 -0.74 -18.42
C GLU A 171 3.34 -0.41 -19.32
N TYR A 172 2.77 -1.41 -19.99
CA TYR A 172 1.55 -1.27 -20.78
C TYR A 172 0.46 -2.11 -20.15
N ARG A 173 -0.64 -1.47 -19.75
CA ARG A 173 -1.76 -2.17 -19.12
C ARG A 173 -3.10 -1.64 -19.56
N ILE A 174 -4.08 -2.53 -19.65
CA ILE A 174 -5.49 -2.18 -19.78
C ILE A 174 -6.17 -2.48 -18.45
N ARG A 175 -6.77 -1.46 -17.86
CA ARG A 175 -7.67 -1.59 -16.72
C ARG A 175 -9.08 -1.84 -17.24
N ALA A 176 -9.66 -2.97 -16.88
CA ALA A 176 -11.03 -3.32 -17.22
C ALA A 176 -11.89 -3.42 -15.96
N GLY A 177 -12.98 -2.65 -15.92
CA GLY A 177 -13.94 -2.68 -14.81
C GLY A 177 -14.28 -1.29 -14.27
N GLN A 178 -14.93 -1.26 -13.12
CA GLN A 178 -15.31 -0.02 -12.46
C GLN A 178 -14.10 0.55 -11.72
N SER A 179 -13.64 1.73 -12.13
CA SER A 179 -12.46 2.35 -11.52
C SER A 179 -12.53 3.87 -11.60
N LYS A 180 -11.54 4.56 -11.01
CA LYS A 180 -11.39 6.00 -11.21
C LYS A 180 -11.12 6.32 -12.67
N VAL A 181 -11.93 7.23 -13.20
CA VAL A 181 -11.65 7.86 -14.49
C VAL A 181 -10.42 8.75 -14.31
N PRO A 182 -9.37 8.65 -15.17
CA PRO A 182 -8.11 9.37 -15.02
C PRO A 182 -8.19 10.86 -15.35
N PHE A 183 -9.11 11.56 -14.70
CA PHE A 183 -9.39 12.99 -14.86
C PHE A 183 -9.03 13.75 -13.57
N GLY A 184 -7.98 14.58 -13.66
CA GLY A 184 -7.52 15.43 -12.56
C GLY A 184 -6.68 14.71 -11.49
N TRP A 185 -5.67 15.41 -10.99
CA TRP A 185 -4.73 14.86 -9.99
C TRP A 185 -5.40 14.50 -8.65
N GLU A 186 -6.33 15.35 -8.20
CA GLU A 186 -7.04 15.16 -6.94
C GLU A 186 -8.00 13.95 -6.98
N ASN A 187 -8.57 13.64 -8.15
CA ASN A 187 -9.38 12.45 -8.30
C ASN A 187 -8.54 11.19 -8.06
N LEU A 188 -7.43 11.11 -8.80
CA LEU A 188 -6.51 9.98 -8.81
C LEU A 188 -5.91 9.71 -7.44
N GLN A 189 -5.65 10.77 -6.66
CA GLN A 189 -5.19 10.65 -5.28
C GLN A 189 -6.11 9.78 -4.41
N SER A 190 -5.50 8.91 -3.60
CA SER A 190 -6.22 8.09 -2.61
C SER A 190 -6.95 8.97 -1.60
N SER A 191 -8.21 8.64 -1.30
CA SER A 191 -9.03 9.29 -0.26
C SER A 191 -8.45 9.18 1.15
N GLN A 192 -7.55 8.24 1.38
CA GLN A 192 -6.82 8.11 2.64
C GLN A 192 -5.78 9.22 2.82
N ASN A 193 -5.15 9.65 1.73
CA ASN A 193 -3.94 10.48 1.78
C ASN A 193 -4.18 11.92 1.33
N ARG A 194 -5.43 12.37 1.12
CA ARG A 194 -5.70 13.73 0.64
C ARG A 194 -5.35 14.79 1.68
N LEU A 195 -5.15 16.01 1.19
CA LEU A 195 -4.97 17.19 2.02
C LEU A 195 -6.33 17.72 2.50
N ALA A 196 -7.26 17.94 1.56
CA ALA A 196 -8.62 18.37 1.87
C ALA A 196 -9.51 17.19 2.30
N LEU A 197 -10.51 17.48 3.13
CA LEU A 197 -11.47 16.49 3.61
C LEU A 197 -12.32 15.92 2.47
N ASP A 198 -12.77 16.78 1.55
CA ASP A 198 -13.45 16.42 0.30
C ASP A 198 -12.71 16.98 -0.90
N ARG A 199 -13.10 16.50 -2.09
CA ARG A 199 -12.54 16.98 -3.33
C ARG A 199 -13.16 18.29 -3.75
N ASN A 200 -12.51 18.98 -4.69
CA ASN A 200 -13.14 20.13 -5.31
C ASN A 200 -14.47 19.74 -5.98
N ASP A 201 -15.45 20.64 -5.94
CA ASP A 201 -16.76 20.37 -6.53
C ASP A 201 -16.70 20.38 -8.06
N ALA A 202 -15.76 21.15 -8.64
CA ALA A 202 -15.59 21.29 -10.08
C ALA A 202 -15.31 19.96 -10.82
N LEU A 203 -14.67 18.98 -10.16
CA LEU A 203 -14.43 17.66 -10.74
C LEU A 203 -15.72 16.91 -11.06
N ASN A 204 -16.77 17.08 -10.24
CA ASN A 204 -18.04 16.39 -10.42
C ASN A 204 -18.81 16.87 -11.65
N SER A 205 -18.52 18.06 -12.17
CA SER A 205 -19.13 18.57 -13.40
C SER A 205 -18.66 17.83 -14.65
N ALA A 206 -17.42 17.32 -14.66
CA ALA A 206 -16.85 16.62 -15.80
C ALA A 206 -17.01 15.10 -15.68
N VAL A 207 -16.78 14.54 -14.49
CA VAL A 207 -16.92 13.10 -14.23
C VAL A 207 -17.72 12.91 -12.94
N PRO A 208 -19.04 12.76 -13.02
CA PRO A 208 -19.88 12.50 -11.87
C PRO A 208 -19.41 11.27 -11.09
N SER A 209 -19.32 11.37 -9.76
CA SER A 209 -18.79 10.30 -8.88
C SER A 209 -17.32 9.90 -9.12
N GLU A 210 -16.66 10.53 -10.10
CA GLU A 210 -15.26 10.42 -10.49
C GLU A 210 -14.78 9.01 -10.89
N ARG A 211 -15.73 8.09 -11.05
CA ARG A 211 -15.53 6.66 -11.31
C ARG A 211 -16.61 6.16 -12.23
N ASP A 212 -16.23 5.23 -13.07
CA ASP A 212 -17.13 4.61 -14.02
C ASP A 212 -16.65 3.23 -14.45
N LEU A 213 -17.55 2.48 -15.08
CA LEU A 213 -17.28 1.20 -15.72
C LEU A 213 -16.73 1.45 -17.12
N GLY A 214 -15.56 0.88 -17.41
CA GLY A 214 -14.94 1.05 -18.72
C GLY A 214 -13.62 0.31 -18.89
N LEU A 215 -12.93 0.67 -19.97
CA LEU A 215 -11.59 0.19 -20.32
C LEU A 215 -10.63 1.38 -20.38
N PHE A 216 -9.52 1.29 -19.67
CA PHE A 216 -8.51 2.35 -19.62
C PHE A 216 -7.13 1.77 -19.93
N ALA A 217 -6.56 2.18 -21.05
CA ALA A 217 -5.18 1.87 -21.41
C ALA A 217 -4.22 2.86 -20.74
N TYR A 218 -3.15 2.36 -20.15
CA TYR A 218 -2.12 3.14 -19.49
C TYR A 218 -0.74 2.73 -19.98
N TRP A 219 0.14 3.73 -20.08
CA TRP A 219 1.56 3.54 -20.26
C TRP A 219 2.35 4.19 -19.13
N SER A 220 3.24 3.42 -18.50
CA SER A 220 4.02 3.82 -17.32
C SER A 220 5.39 3.14 -17.31
N PRO A 221 6.48 3.81 -17.75
CA PRO A 221 7.80 3.20 -17.73
C PRO A 221 8.25 2.79 -16.32
N GLU A 222 9.01 1.70 -16.21
CA GLU A 222 9.42 1.10 -14.93
C GLU A 222 10.06 2.11 -13.96
N HIS A 223 10.90 3.02 -14.47
CA HIS A 223 11.55 4.04 -13.65
C HIS A 223 10.56 5.05 -13.03
N VAL A 224 9.48 5.38 -13.73
CA VAL A 224 8.43 6.27 -13.21
C VAL A 224 7.56 5.54 -12.19
N GLN A 225 7.23 4.28 -12.44
CA GLN A 225 6.52 3.44 -11.48
C GLN A 225 7.27 3.36 -10.14
N LYS A 226 8.60 3.14 -10.20
CA LYS A 226 9.47 3.16 -9.02
C LYS A 226 9.44 4.51 -8.31
N LEU A 227 9.51 5.61 -9.07
CA LEU A 227 9.42 6.95 -8.50
C LEU A 227 8.10 7.17 -7.74
N TRP A 228 6.94 6.82 -8.30
CA TRP A 228 5.65 6.92 -7.60
C TRP A 228 5.62 6.09 -6.31
N LYS A 229 6.13 4.85 -6.36
CA LYS A 229 6.24 3.97 -5.19
C LYS A 229 7.11 4.60 -4.11
N ASP A 230 8.26 5.17 -4.47
CA ASP A 230 9.19 5.80 -3.54
C ASP A 230 8.62 7.08 -2.93
N LEU A 231 7.94 7.92 -3.73
CA LEU A 231 7.24 9.10 -3.23
C LEU A 231 6.15 8.71 -2.22
N SER A 232 5.36 7.67 -2.53
CA SER A 232 4.35 7.16 -1.60
C SER A 232 4.96 6.61 -0.32
N LYS A 233 6.09 5.88 -0.40
CA LYS A 233 6.81 5.36 0.77
C LYS A 233 7.35 6.47 1.67
N LYS A 234 7.78 7.59 1.09
CA LYS A 234 8.21 8.79 1.83
C LYS A 234 7.05 9.58 2.46
N GLY A 235 5.82 9.09 2.35
CA GLY A 235 4.62 9.79 2.85
C GLY A 235 4.23 11.01 2.02
N LEU A 236 4.85 11.22 0.85
CA LEU A 236 4.50 12.32 -0.03
C LEU A 236 3.14 12.05 -0.68
N LYS A 237 2.43 13.14 -0.92
CA LYS A 237 1.09 13.09 -1.47
C LYS A 237 1.19 12.86 -2.98
N THR A 238 0.79 11.68 -3.43
CA THR A 238 0.84 11.29 -4.86
C THR A 238 -0.54 10.91 -5.38
N SER A 239 -0.73 11.00 -6.69
CA SER A 239 -1.90 10.50 -7.41
C SER A 239 -1.97 8.97 -7.45
N GLY A 240 -0.84 8.27 -7.21
CA GLY A 240 -0.66 6.87 -7.58
C GLY A 240 -0.32 6.71 -9.07
N ASP A 241 0.04 5.48 -9.46
CA ASP A 241 0.37 5.14 -10.83
C ASP A 241 -0.91 4.90 -11.66
N TYR A 242 -1.29 5.93 -12.43
CA TYR A 242 -2.34 5.88 -13.46
C TYR A 242 -1.75 6.15 -14.84
N GLY A 243 -0.50 5.74 -15.06
CA GLY A 243 0.24 6.01 -16.30
C GLY A 243 0.73 7.44 -16.41
N ILE A 244 1.84 7.62 -17.13
CA ILE A 244 2.23 8.94 -17.63
C ILE A 244 1.39 9.34 -18.83
N LEU A 245 0.89 8.35 -19.59
CA LEU A 245 -0.14 8.52 -20.60
C LEU A 245 -1.27 7.53 -20.30
N GLY A 246 -2.49 7.98 -20.50
CA GLY A 246 -3.69 7.15 -20.39
C GLY A 246 -4.75 7.55 -21.40
N LEU A 247 -5.49 6.56 -21.88
CA LEU A 247 -6.67 6.75 -22.72
C LEU A 247 -7.75 5.79 -22.24
N GLY A 248 -8.98 6.23 -22.12
CA GLY A 248 -10.07 5.38 -21.67
C GLY A 248 -11.38 5.63 -22.39
N ILE A 249 -12.18 4.57 -22.45
CA ILE A 249 -13.57 4.57 -22.91
C ILE A 249 -14.45 4.03 -21.78
N TYR A 250 -15.59 4.68 -21.52
CA TYR A 250 -16.45 4.34 -20.39
C TYR A 250 -17.89 4.82 -20.60
N ASN A 251 -18.80 4.32 -19.78
CA ASN A 251 -20.24 4.51 -19.89
C ASN A 251 -20.73 5.95 -19.59
N GLY A 252 -20.14 6.63 -18.61
CA GLY A 252 -20.41 8.04 -18.29
C GLY A 252 -21.56 8.27 -17.31
N GLN A 253 -22.26 7.21 -16.90
CA GLN A 253 -23.36 7.28 -15.93
C GLN A 253 -22.86 7.42 -14.48
N GLY A 254 -21.58 7.18 -14.24
CA GLY A 254 -20.99 7.14 -12.91
C GLY A 254 -21.19 5.78 -12.23
N ILE A 255 -21.13 5.80 -10.90
CA ILE A 255 -20.93 4.58 -10.12
C ILE A 255 -22.23 3.82 -9.82
N ASN A 256 -22.24 2.49 -9.99
CA ASN A 256 -23.38 1.61 -9.70
C ASN A 256 -24.71 2.07 -10.33
N ARG A 257 -24.65 2.59 -11.55
CA ARG A 257 -25.84 2.94 -12.34
C ARG A 257 -25.86 2.09 -13.60
N ASN A 258 -27.05 1.72 -14.04
CA ASN A 258 -27.22 1.04 -15.32
C ASN A 258 -26.99 2.04 -16.46
N GLU A 259 -26.55 1.53 -17.61
CA GLU A 259 -26.46 2.33 -18.82
C GLU A 259 -27.84 2.84 -19.25
N THR A 260 -27.89 4.09 -19.72
CA THR A 260 -29.14 4.73 -20.15
C THR A 260 -29.06 5.43 -21.52
N ASN A 261 -27.88 5.56 -22.15
CA ASN A 261 -27.76 6.38 -23.36
C ASN A 261 -27.01 5.75 -24.55
N ASP A 262 -26.66 4.46 -24.55
CA ASP A 262 -25.98 3.73 -25.64
C ASP A 262 -24.71 4.42 -26.23
N ASP A 263 -24.21 5.45 -25.55
CA ASP A 263 -23.06 6.26 -25.95
C ASP A 263 -21.86 5.94 -25.06
N LEU A 264 -20.68 6.32 -25.54
CA LEU A 264 -19.42 6.15 -24.80
C LEU A 264 -18.72 7.48 -24.61
N TYR A 265 -18.18 7.65 -23.40
CA TYR A 265 -17.33 8.75 -23.04
C TYR A 265 -15.87 8.37 -23.24
N VAL A 266 -15.05 9.36 -23.60
CA VAL A 266 -13.62 9.20 -23.82
C VAL A 266 -12.85 10.13 -22.91
N VAL A 267 -11.77 9.64 -22.33
CA VAL A 267 -10.85 10.42 -21.50
C VAL A 267 -9.42 10.22 -21.96
N ALA A 268 -8.67 11.31 -22.04
CA ALA A 268 -7.22 11.29 -22.21
C ALA A 268 -6.55 11.86 -20.97
N HIS A 269 -5.45 11.23 -20.57
CA HIS A 269 -4.67 11.57 -19.39
C HIS A 269 -3.20 11.69 -19.77
N SER A 270 -2.55 12.72 -19.25
CA SER A 270 -1.10 12.84 -19.34
C SER A 270 -0.55 13.43 -18.04
N SER A 271 0.49 12.79 -17.49
CA SER A 271 1.23 13.24 -16.33
C SER A 271 2.72 13.18 -16.63
N TYR A 272 3.46 14.22 -16.23
CA TYR A 272 4.91 14.23 -16.29
C TYR A 272 5.50 14.38 -14.89
N LEU A 273 6.29 13.39 -14.47
CA LEU A 273 6.99 13.45 -13.18
C LEU A 273 8.43 13.84 -13.41
N CYS A 274 8.82 14.99 -12.85
CA CYS A 274 10.21 15.36 -12.70
C CYS A 274 10.55 15.42 -11.20
N ALA A 275 11.54 14.65 -10.78
CA ALA A 275 12.11 14.77 -9.44
C ALA A 275 13.33 15.68 -9.52
N THR A 276 13.18 16.94 -9.16
CA THR A 276 14.32 17.84 -8.96
C THR A 276 14.95 17.52 -7.60
N THR A 277 16.14 16.91 -7.62
CA THR A 277 16.96 16.76 -6.42
C THR A 277 17.44 18.15 -6.00
N TYR A 278 16.70 18.81 -5.11
CA TYR A 278 17.20 20.01 -4.45
C TYR A 278 18.32 19.57 -3.50
N LYS A 279 19.57 19.58 -3.99
CA LYS A 279 20.73 19.52 -3.11
C LYS A 279 20.70 20.80 -2.29
N SER A 280 20.28 20.70 -1.04
CA SER A 280 20.38 21.77 -0.05
C SER A 280 21.85 22.04 0.28
N SER A 281 22.57 22.69 -0.63
CA SER A 281 23.70 23.52 -0.25
C SER A 281 23.11 24.79 0.35
N LEU A 282 23.21 24.92 1.67
CA LEU A 282 22.90 26.11 2.45
C LEU A 282 23.52 27.35 1.80
N VAL A 283 22.75 28.06 0.99
CA VAL A 283 23.03 29.46 0.67
C VAL A 283 22.24 30.27 1.67
N SER A 284 22.94 30.75 2.70
CA SER A 284 22.40 31.72 3.65
C SER A 284 22.04 32.99 2.89
N LEU A 285 20.77 33.17 2.56
CA LEU A 285 20.25 34.44 2.08
C LEU A 285 20.22 35.39 3.29
N ARG A 286 21.29 36.16 3.47
CA ARG A 286 21.24 37.36 4.31
C ARG A 286 20.34 38.36 3.59
N LEU A 287 19.19 38.66 4.20
CA LEU A 287 18.39 39.84 3.88
C LEU A 287 19.27 41.08 4.05
N ILE A 288 19.63 41.72 2.93
CA ILE A 288 20.19 43.07 2.94
C ILE A 288 18.97 44.02 2.99
N PRO A 289 18.79 44.81 4.07
CA PRO A 289 17.71 45.78 4.10
C PRO A 289 18.00 46.90 3.10
N CYS A 290 16.99 47.26 2.31
CA CYS A 290 17.04 48.39 1.38
C CYS A 290 17.09 49.70 2.19
N PRO A 291 17.98 50.66 1.89
CA PRO A 291 17.93 51.97 2.52
C PRO A 291 16.73 52.76 1.98
N LEU A 292 16.09 53.51 2.90
CA LEU A 292 14.96 54.42 2.67
C LEU A 292 15.22 55.44 1.55
#